data_AF-A0AAU1I8W7-F1
#
_entry.id   AF-A0AAU1I8W7-F1
#
_cell.length_a   1.000
_cell.length_b   1.000
_cell.length_c   1.000
_cell.angle_alpha   90.00
_cell.angle_beta   90.00
_cell.angle_gamma   90.00
#
_symmetry.space_group_name_H-M   'P 1'
#
loop_
_entity.id
_entity.type
_entity.pdbx_description
1 polymer ?
#
loop_
_entity_poly.entity_id
_entity_poly.type
_entity_poly.pdbx_seq_one_letter_code
_entity_poly.pdbx_strand_id
1 'polypeptide(L)'
;MKTTAWDQRLDVRADDKNLIGHAGVVLLRKVADRVGLARALAAAFPRGVGRGRRDRGVVLVRLACAMALGATNVLEAEQLQRHWRHLFPRPVSDSTLRRCLASADGPVAARIERIRAAIRRVVWTWLALRPGGFPWISVCGRQLTGWYVLNLDATVVTCSSRKQGAAGTFKGTWGHHPLGAWVANTRE
;
A
#
# COMPACT_ATOMS: atom_id res chain seq x y z
N MET A 1 8.71 -20.85 2.90
CA MET A 1 7.50 -20.62 3.71
C MET A 1 6.43 -20.05 2.78
N LYS A 2 5.25 -20.68 2.65
CA LYS A 2 4.17 -20.16 1.79
C LYS A 2 3.72 -18.81 2.36
N THR A 3 3.90 -17.72 1.61
CA THR A 3 3.60 -16.35 2.05
C THR A 3 2.10 -16.11 2.30
N THR A 4 1.26 -17.01 1.79
CA THR A 4 -0.21 -17.00 1.88
C THR A 4 -0.77 -17.92 2.95
N ALA A 5 0.04 -18.71 3.68
CA ALA A 5 -0.47 -19.71 4.63
C ALA A 5 -1.29 -19.11 5.80
N TRP A 6 -1.23 -17.81 6.01
CA TRP A 6 -1.94 -17.10 7.08
C TRP A 6 -3.46 -17.16 6.93
N ASP A 7 -3.99 -17.36 5.72
CA ASP A 7 -5.44 -17.38 5.47
C ASP A 7 -6.04 -18.79 5.43
N GLN A 8 -5.21 -19.82 5.68
CA GLN A 8 -5.68 -21.19 5.79
C GLN A 8 -6.57 -21.33 7.02
N ARG A 9 -7.82 -21.75 6.80
CA ARG A 9 -8.85 -21.88 7.86
C ARG A 9 -9.23 -20.55 8.53
N LEU A 10 -8.98 -19.41 7.88
CA LEU A 10 -9.54 -18.15 8.32
C LEU A 10 -11.06 -18.19 8.10
N ASP A 11 -11.81 -18.03 9.19
CA ASP A 11 -13.27 -18.05 9.21
C ASP A 11 -13.78 -16.75 9.84
N VAL A 12 -14.87 -16.20 9.30
CA VAL A 12 -15.48 -14.95 9.78
C VAL A 12 -16.85 -15.31 10.34
N ARG A 13 -17.04 -15.09 11.64
CA ARG A 13 -18.27 -15.43 12.37
C ARG A 13 -18.89 -14.17 12.99
N ALA A 14 -20.21 -14.20 13.14
CA ALA A 14 -20.98 -13.20 13.85
C ALA A 14 -21.44 -13.74 15.21
N ASP A 15 -20.49 -14.24 16.01
CA ASP A 15 -20.73 -14.87 17.32
C ASP A 15 -20.21 -14.03 18.50
N ASP A 16 -19.86 -12.75 18.25
CA ASP A 16 -19.31 -11.76 19.19
C ASP A 16 -18.03 -12.20 19.93
N LYS A 17 -17.35 -13.25 19.44
CA LYS A 17 -16.11 -13.76 20.01
C LYS A 17 -14.92 -13.41 19.13
N ASN A 18 -13.74 -13.30 19.74
CA ASN A 18 -12.48 -13.01 19.04
C ASN A 18 -12.57 -11.75 18.16
N LEU A 19 -13.20 -10.69 18.67
CA LEU A 19 -13.33 -9.43 17.96
C LEU A 19 -11.95 -8.80 17.74
N ILE A 20 -11.61 -8.55 16.47
CA ILE A 20 -10.34 -7.93 16.09
C ILE A 20 -10.65 -6.61 15.40
N GLY A 21 -10.30 -5.50 16.04
CA GLY A 21 -10.35 -4.19 15.40
C GLY A 21 -9.50 -4.17 14.13
N HIS A 22 -9.93 -3.45 13.10
CA HIS A 22 -9.28 -3.41 11.79
C HIS A 22 -9.18 -4.76 11.05
N ALA A 23 -10.08 -5.72 11.32
CA ALA A 23 -10.09 -7.01 10.61
C ALA A 23 -10.19 -6.88 9.08
N GLY A 24 -10.73 -5.77 8.55
CA GLY A 24 -10.78 -5.46 7.11
C GLY A 24 -9.43 -5.49 6.39
N VAL A 25 -8.31 -5.42 7.12
CA VAL A 25 -6.96 -5.63 6.56
C VAL A 25 -6.84 -6.93 5.76
N VAL A 26 -7.58 -7.99 6.13
CA VAL A 26 -7.47 -9.29 5.46
C VAL A 26 -7.79 -9.17 3.98
N LEU A 27 -8.67 -8.24 3.60
CA LEU A 27 -9.01 -7.95 2.21
C LEU A 27 -7.82 -7.34 1.48
N LEU A 28 -7.20 -6.31 2.05
CA LEU A 28 -5.99 -5.68 1.49
C LEU A 28 -4.86 -6.71 1.30
N ARG A 29 -4.63 -7.54 2.33
CA ARG A 29 -3.60 -8.57 2.27
C ARG A 29 -3.92 -9.67 1.26
N LYS A 30 -5.18 -10.13 1.19
CA LYS A 30 -5.62 -11.13 0.20
C LYS A 30 -5.49 -10.60 -1.22
N VAL A 31 -5.85 -9.34 -1.49
CA VAL A 31 -5.66 -8.73 -2.80
C VAL A 31 -4.19 -8.72 -3.17
N ALA A 32 -3.31 -8.24 -2.29
CA ALA A 32 -1.87 -8.22 -2.53
C ALA A 32 -1.28 -9.61 -2.82
N ASP A 33 -1.75 -10.64 -2.10
CA ASP A 33 -1.33 -12.02 -2.33
C ASP A 33 -1.89 -12.59 -3.65
N ARG A 34 -3.18 -12.35 -3.94
CA ARG A 34 -3.89 -12.81 -5.16
C ARG A 34 -3.26 -12.25 -6.43
N VAL A 35 -2.90 -10.97 -6.44
CA VAL A 35 -2.24 -10.34 -7.60
C VAL A 35 -0.75 -10.66 -7.67
N GLY A 36 -0.20 -11.37 -6.68
CA GLY A 36 1.20 -11.79 -6.65
C GLY A 36 2.18 -10.71 -6.18
N LEU A 37 1.70 -9.58 -5.64
CA LEU A 37 2.52 -8.44 -5.22
C LEU A 37 3.56 -8.84 -4.18
N ALA A 38 3.17 -9.55 -3.12
CA ALA A 38 4.09 -9.94 -2.05
C ALA A 38 5.27 -10.77 -2.59
N ARG A 39 4.98 -11.75 -3.46
CA ARG A 39 5.99 -12.61 -4.09
C ARG A 39 6.90 -11.81 -5.03
N ALA A 40 6.33 -10.93 -5.85
CA ALA A 40 7.09 -10.10 -6.78
C ALA A 40 8.02 -9.14 -6.03
N LEU A 41 7.54 -8.47 -4.98
CA LEU A 41 8.35 -7.61 -4.12
C LEU A 41 9.46 -8.38 -3.41
N ALA A 42 9.21 -9.62 -2.98
CA ALA A 42 10.26 -10.44 -2.36
C ALA A 42 11.43 -10.70 -3.33
N ALA A 43 11.14 -10.90 -4.61
CA ALA A 43 12.15 -11.06 -5.67
C ALA A 43 12.90 -9.75 -5.98
N ALA A 44 12.41 -8.60 -5.49
CA ALA A 44 13.10 -7.33 -5.66
C ALA A 44 14.40 -7.25 -4.84
N PHE A 45 14.43 -7.92 -3.70
CA PHE A 45 15.54 -7.88 -2.76
C PHE A 45 16.51 -9.04 -3.00
N PRO A 46 17.80 -8.87 -2.66
CA PRO A 46 18.73 -9.99 -2.60
C PRO A 46 18.18 -11.13 -1.74
N ARG A 47 18.42 -12.38 -2.15
CA ARG A 47 18.13 -13.54 -1.31
C ARG A 47 19.09 -13.48 -0.13
N GLY A 48 18.55 -13.26 1.06
CA GLY A 48 19.36 -13.30 2.28
C GLY A 48 19.30 -14.69 2.88
N VAL A 49 20.42 -15.09 3.47
CA VAL A 49 20.62 -16.39 4.12
C VAL A 49 20.69 -16.12 5.63
N GLY A 50 19.92 -16.85 6.44
CA GLY A 50 19.95 -16.70 7.89
C GLY A 50 18.64 -17.09 8.61
N ARG A 51 18.76 -17.66 9.81
CA ARG A 51 17.63 -17.96 10.69
C ARG A 51 16.91 -16.66 11.07
N GLY A 52 15.57 -16.67 11.04
CA GLY A 52 14.75 -15.51 11.43
C GLY A 52 14.61 -14.42 10.37
N ARG A 53 15.21 -14.56 9.17
CA ARG A 53 15.00 -13.61 8.08
C ARG A 53 13.53 -13.57 7.68
N ARG A 54 12.94 -12.37 7.76
CA ARG A 54 11.59 -12.10 7.26
C ARG A 54 11.62 -11.89 5.75
N ASP A 55 10.64 -12.44 5.07
CA ASP A 55 10.41 -12.16 3.65
C ASP A 55 10.15 -10.66 3.45
N ARG A 56 11.01 -9.99 2.66
CA ARG A 56 10.97 -8.54 2.49
C ARG A 56 9.72 -8.07 1.75
N GLY A 57 9.19 -8.88 0.82
CA GLY A 57 7.93 -8.57 0.15
C GLY A 57 6.75 -8.59 1.12
N VAL A 58 6.68 -9.60 1.99
CA VAL A 58 5.68 -9.66 3.07
C VAL A 58 5.83 -8.50 4.05
N VAL A 59 7.05 -8.10 4.39
CA VAL A 59 7.31 -6.95 5.26
C VAL A 59 6.76 -5.66 4.64
N LEU A 60 7.05 -5.39 3.37
CA LEU A 60 6.54 -4.22 2.67
C LEU A 60 5.01 -4.23 2.53
N VAL A 61 4.42 -5.38 2.20
CA VAL A 61 2.96 -5.50 2.09
C VAL A 61 2.28 -5.26 3.44
N ARG A 62 2.83 -5.77 4.54
CA ARG A 62 2.28 -5.52 5.89
C ARG A 62 2.44 -4.06 6.32
N LEU A 63 3.56 -3.42 5.96
CA LEU A 63 3.73 -1.99 6.18
C LEU A 63 2.68 -1.18 5.42
N ALA A 64 2.48 -1.47 4.13
CA ALA A 64 1.46 -0.82 3.32
C ALA A 64 0.04 -1.05 3.88
N CYS A 65 -0.26 -2.24 4.37
CA CYS A 65 -1.52 -2.52 5.06
C CYS A 65 -1.70 -1.66 6.33
N ALA A 66 -0.64 -1.48 7.12
CA ALA A 66 -0.70 -0.65 8.32
C ALA A 66 -0.90 0.83 7.97
N MET A 67 -0.22 1.33 6.95
CA MET A 67 -0.38 2.70 6.45
C MET A 67 -1.81 2.94 5.94
N ALA A 68 -2.38 1.98 5.20
CA ALA A 68 -3.76 2.06 4.71
C ALA A 68 -4.80 2.10 5.84
N LEU A 69 -4.43 1.72 7.06
CA LEU A 69 -5.27 1.82 8.25
C LEU A 69 -4.92 3.00 9.16
N GLY A 70 -4.01 3.87 8.73
CA GLY A 70 -3.70 5.11 9.44
C GLY A 70 -2.37 5.12 10.20
N ALA A 71 -1.51 4.10 10.09
CA ALA A 71 -0.15 4.23 10.63
C ALA A 71 0.62 5.34 9.89
N THR A 72 1.07 6.34 10.64
CA THR A 72 1.83 7.49 10.13
C THR A 72 3.33 7.31 10.28
N ASN A 73 3.76 6.37 11.12
CA ASN A 73 5.16 6.04 11.36
C ASN A 73 5.39 4.54 11.59
N VAL A 74 6.66 4.13 11.65
CA VAL A 74 7.06 2.72 11.72
C VAL A 74 6.73 2.07 13.08
N LEU A 75 6.69 2.86 14.15
CA LEU A 75 6.30 2.41 15.48
C LEU A 75 4.80 2.10 15.53
N GLU A 76 3.96 3.00 15.02
CA GLU A 76 2.51 2.78 14.85
C GLU A 76 2.23 1.58 13.94
N ALA A 77 3.01 1.40 12.87
CA ALA A 77 2.89 0.23 12.01
C ALA A 77 3.23 -1.08 12.74
N GLU A 78 4.18 -1.08 13.69
CA GLU A 78 4.42 -2.22 14.56
C GLU A 78 3.26 -2.44 15.55
N GLN A 79 2.71 -1.37 16.13
CA GLN A 79 1.59 -1.45 17.08
C GLN A 79 0.33 -2.04 16.44
N LEU A 80 -0.08 -1.52 15.27
CA LEU A 80 -1.17 -2.12 14.47
C LEU A 80 -0.86 -3.57 14.14
N GLN A 81 0.42 -3.89 13.87
CA GLN A 81 0.80 -5.26 13.61
C GLN A 81 0.67 -6.21 14.78
N ARG A 82 0.89 -5.71 16.00
CA ARG A 82 0.67 -6.47 17.24
C ARG A 82 -0.82 -6.61 17.52
N HIS A 83 -1.63 -5.60 17.21
CA HIS A 83 -3.09 -5.61 17.37
C HIS A 83 -3.74 -6.75 16.59
N TRP A 84 -3.45 -6.88 15.29
CA TRP A 84 -4.03 -7.93 14.44
C TRP A 84 -3.22 -9.25 14.42
N ARG A 85 -2.40 -9.53 15.46
CA ARG A 85 -1.51 -10.71 15.51
C ARG A 85 -2.22 -12.05 15.37
N HIS A 86 -3.50 -12.08 15.75
CA HIS A 86 -4.37 -13.26 15.63
C HIS A 86 -4.72 -13.56 14.16
N LEU A 87 -4.76 -12.53 13.29
CA LEU A 87 -4.93 -12.69 11.83
C LEU A 87 -3.61 -12.99 11.14
N PHE A 88 -2.54 -12.33 11.58
CA PHE A 88 -1.22 -12.45 10.98
C PHE A 88 -0.19 -12.85 12.02
N PRO A 89 0.02 -14.17 12.22
CA PRO A 89 1.02 -14.65 13.15
C PRO A 89 2.39 -14.04 12.83
N ARG A 90 3.10 -13.64 13.89
CA ARG A 90 4.40 -12.94 13.86
C ARG A 90 4.32 -11.50 13.33
N PRO A 91 3.94 -10.50 14.13
CA PRO A 91 4.06 -9.06 13.79
C PRO A 91 5.48 -8.69 13.35
N VAL A 92 5.65 -7.70 12.44
CA VAL A 92 6.98 -7.19 12.07
C VAL A 92 7.35 -6.03 12.99
N SER A 93 8.53 -6.10 13.62
CA SER A 93 9.03 -5.03 14.49
C SER A 93 9.47 -3.79 13.71
N ASP A 94 9.51 -2.63 14.38
CA ASP A 94 10.04 -1.37 13.86
C ASP A 94 11.47 -1.57 13.34
N SER A 95 12.34 -2.18 14.15
CA SER A 95 13.73 -2.48 13.74
C SER A 95 13.83 -3.35 12.47
N THR A 96 12.84 -4.21 12.22
CA THR A 96 12.81 -5.03 11.00
C THR A 96 12.28 -4.24 9.80
N LEU A 97 11.28 -3.39 10.02
CA LEU A 97 10.75 -2.46 9.01
C LEU A 97 11.83 -1.46 8.57
N ARG A 98 12.52 -0.80 9.51
CA ARG A 98 13.63 0.13 9.19
C ARG A 98 14.74 -0.54 8.41
N ARG A 99 15.19 -1.73 8.83
CA ARG A 99 16.19 -2.51 8.07
C ARG A 99 15.68 -2.96 6.69
N CYS A 100 14.37 -3.08 6.50
CA CYS A 100 13.79 -3.38 5.19
C CYS A 100 13.88 -2.17 4.28
N LEU A 101 13.43 -1.02 4.77
CA LEU A 101 13.45 0.25 4.06
C LEU A 101 14.88 0.67 3.73
N ALA A 102 15.81 0.58 4.69
CA ALA A 102 17.22 0.88 4.49
C ALA A 102 17.91 -0.03 3.45
N SER A 103 17.37 -1.24 3.22
CA SER A 103 17.89 -2.16 2.19
C SER A 103 17.28 -1.93 0.80
N ALA A 104 16.34 -0.99 0.66
CA ALA A 104 15.77 -0.61 -0.63
C ALA A 104 16.60 0.53 -1.25
N ASP A 105 17.83 0.21 -1.63
CA ASP A 105 18.73 1.12 -2.36
C ASP A 105 18.19 1.46 -3.76
N GLY A 106 18.87 2.35 -4.49
CA GLY A 106 18.45 2.80 -5.82
C GLY A 106 18.09 1.66 -6.80
N PRO A 107 18.97 0.64 -6.98
CA PRO A 107 18.66 -0.52 -7.82
C PRO A 107 17.43 -1.32 -7.37
N VAL A 108 17.28 -1.56 -6.06
CA VAL A 108 16.11 -2.26 -5.51
C VAL A 108 14.85 -1.42 -5.70
N ALA A 109 14.90 -0.11 -5.44
CA ALA A 109 13.80 0.82 -5.63
C ALA A 109 13.33 0.84 -7.10
N ALA A 110 14.25 0.92 -8.06
CA ALA A 110 13.93 0.85 -9.49
C ALA A 110 13.28 -0.49 -9.89
N ARG A 111 13.61 -1.58 -9.20
CA ARG A 111 12.97 -2.89 -9.41
C ARG A 111 11.58 -2.93 -8.79
N ILE A 112 11.40 -2.37 -7.59
CA ILE A 112 10.09 -2.22 -6.93
C ILE A 112 9.15 -1.41 -7.82
N GLU A 113 9.59 -0.30 -8.41
CA GLU A 113 8.78 0.52 -9.31
C GLU A 113 8.30 -0.27 -10.55
N ARG A 114 9.20 -1.04 -11.17
CA ARG A 114 8.82 -1.93 -12.29
C ARG A 114 7.82 -3.00 -11.86
N ILE A 115 8.00 -3.60 -10.68
CA ILE A 115 7.05 -4.56 -10.11
C ILE A 115 5.70 -3.91 -9.88
N ARG A 116 5.65 -2.71 -9.27
CA ARG A 116 4.41 -1.97 -9.03
C ARG A 116 3.68 -1.68 -10.35
N ALA A 117 4.39 -1.25 -11.38
CA ALA A 117 3.81 -1.04 -12.71
C ALA A 117 3.22 -2.33 -13.31
N ALA A 118 3.95 -3.45 -13.22
CA ALA A 118 3.46 -4.75 -13.70
C ALA A 118 2.22 -5.23 -12.94
N ILE A 119 2.24 -5.15 -11.60
CA ILE A 119 1.12 -5.54 -10.74
C ILE A 119 -0.10 -4.65 -10.99
N ARG A 120 0.10 -3.34 -11.20
CA ARG A 120 -0.99 -2.44 -11.62
C ARG A 120 -1.64 -2.94 -12.91
N ARG A 121 -0.88 -3.28 -13.94
CA ARG A 121 -1.49 -3.84 -15.17
C ARG A 121 -2.39 -5.04 -14.88
N VAL A 122 -1.95 -5.98 -14.03
CA VAL A 122 -2.76 -7.14 -13.62
C VAL A 122 -4.06 -6.69 -12.92
N VAL A 123 -3.96 -5.79 -11.96
CA VAL A 123 -5.13 -5.26 -11.24
C VAL A 123 -6.11 -4.60 -12.21
N TRP A 124 -5.62 -3.79 -13.15
CA TRP A 124 -6.45 -3.11 -14.14
C TRP A 124 -7.13 -4.08 -15.09
N THR A 125 -6.44 -5.13 -15.54
CA THR A 125 -7.06 -6.23 -16.30
C THR A 125 -8.19 -6.88 -15.50
N TRP A 126 -7.98 -7.17 -14.22
CA TRP A 126 -9.02 -7.80 -13.39
C TRP A 126 -10.22 -6.88 -13.14
N LEU A 127 -9.97 -5.58 -12.95
CA LEU A 127 -11.03 -4.58 -12.85
C LEU A 127 -11.84 -4.49 -14.14
N ALA A 128 -11.21 -4.57 -15.31
CA ALA A 128 -11.93 -4.59 -16.58
C ALA A 128 -12.78 -5.86 -16.77
N LEU A 129 -12.32 -7.00 -16.25
CA LEU A 129 -13.00 -8.30 -16.37
C LEU A 129 -14.14 -8.54 -15.37
N ARG A 130 -14.35 -7.65 -14.38
CA ARG A 130 -15.47 -7.79 -13.45
C ARG A 130 -16.82 -7.62 -14.19
N PRO A 131 -17.93 -8.17 -13.68
CA PRO A 131 -19.24 -7.99 -14.31
C PRO A 131 -19.65 -6.52 -14.52
N GLY A 132 -19.24 -5.64 -13.60
CA GLY A 132 -19.45 -4.18 -13.71
C GLY A 132 -18.45 -3.44 -14.62
N GLY A 133 -17.53 -4.16 -15.27
CA GLY A 133 -16.49 -3.63 -16.14
C GLY A 133 -15.56 -2.62 -15.48
N PHE A 134 -14.77 -1.97 -16.34
CA PHE A 134 -13.95 -0.83 -15.96
C PHE A 134 -14.81 0.30 -15.37
N PRO A 135 -14.41 0.95 -14.26
CA PRO A 135 -15.20 1.99 -13.61
C PRO A 135 -15.21 3.29 -14.43
N TRP A 136 -16.01 3.32 -15.49
CA TRP A 136 -16.20 4.50 -16.32
C TRP A 136 -16.84 5.63 -15.51
N ILE A 137 -16.37 6.86 -15.70
CA ILE A 137 -16.99 8.03 -15.10
C ILE A 137 -18.25 8.43 -15.87
N SER A 138 -19.18 9.10 -15.19
CA SER A 138 -20.36 9.71 -15.81
C SER A 138 -20.22 11.22 -15.80
N VAL A 139 -20.45 11.86 -16.94
CA VAL A 139 -20.44 13.32 -17.12
C VAL A 139 -21.78 13.72 -17.72
N CYS A 140 -22.51 14.60 -17.05
CA CYS A 140 -23.84 15.05 -17.49
C CYS A 140 -24.80 13.88 -17.80
N GLY A 141 -24.79 12.83 -16.97
CA GLY A 141 -25.65 11.65 -17.13
C GLY A 141 -25.20 10.66 -18.21
N ARG A 142 -24.10 10.93 -18.92
CA ARG A 142 -23.54 10.02 -19.94
C ARG A 142 -22.27 9.35 -19.44
N GLN A 143 -22.21 8.03 -19.58
CA GLN A 143 -21.01 7.27 -19.27
C GLN A 143 -19.94 7.50 -20.35
N LEU A 144 -18.75 7.91 -19.95
CA LEU A 144 -17.63 8.15 -20.85
C LEU A 144 -16.77 6.88 -20.95
N THR A 145 -17.11 5.99 -21.88
CA THR A 145 -16.40 4.72 -22.10
C THR A 145 -15.19 4.88 -23.01
N GLY A 146 -14.12 4.11 -22.80
CA GLY A 146 -12.90 4.13 -23.62
C GLY A 146 -11.87 5.20 -23.23
N TRP A 147 -12.16 6.01 -22.20
CA TRP A 147 -11.31 7.11 -21.76
C TRP A 147 -10.79 6.90 -20.34
N TYR A 148 -9.50 7.18 -20.16
CA TYR A 148 -8.93 7.43 -18.84
C TYR A 148 -9.02 8.91 -18.55
N VAL A 149 -9.63 9.26 -17.43
CA VAL A 149 -9.74 10.65 -17.00
C VAL A 149 -8.72 10.88 -15.90
N LEU A 150 -7.77 11.77 -16.19
CA LEU A 150 -6.74 12.18 -15.26
C LEU A 150 -7.18 13.48 -14.60
N ASN A 151 -7.37 13.44 -13.29
CA ASN A 151 -7.51 14.64 -12.49
C ASN A 151 -6.11 15.19 -12.22
N LEU A 152 -5.85 16.41 -12.68
CA LEU A 152 -4.60 17.11 -12.41
C LEU A 152 -4.89 18.16 -11.34
N ASP A 153 -4.23 18.03 -10.20
CA ASP A 153 -4.36 19.01 -9.12
C ASP A 153 -2.99 19.28 -8.49
N ALA A 154 -2.84 20.49 -7.99
CA ALA A 154 -1.61 20.92 -7.36
C ALA A 154 -1.80 20.94 -5.84
N THR A 155 -1.03 20.11 -5.15
CA THR A 155 -1.14 19.92 -3.70
C THR A 155 0.01 20.60 -2.99
N VAL A 156 -0.28 21.33 -1.91
CA VAL A 156 0.77 21.84 -1.02
C VAL A 156 1.19 20.72 -0.08
N VAL A 157 2.43 20.24 -0.24
CA VAL A 157 3.07 19.33 0.72
C VAL A 157 3.81 20.19 1.74
N THR A 158 3.24 20.30 2.94
CA THR A 158 3.79 21.16 3.97
C THR A 158 5.12 20.62 4.50
N CYS A 159 6.06 21.53 4.75
CA CYS A 159 7.31 21.22 5.42
C CYS A 159 7.63 22.32 6.44
N SER A 160 8.43 21.97 7.46
CA SER A 160 8.87 22.96 8.43
C SER A 160 9.97 23.83 7.81
N SER A 161 9.70 25.13 7.64
CA SER A 161 10.68 26.08 7.13
C SER A 161 10.54 27.46 7.79
N ARG A 162 10.59 27.52 9.13
CA ARG A 162 10.68 28.78 9.90
C ARG A 162 12.08 29.42 9.81
N LYS A 163 12.68 29.43 8.63
CA LYS A 163 14.00 30.02 8.39
C LYS A 163 13.84 31.41 7.76
N GLN A 164 14.74 32.32 8.09
CA GLN A 164 14.76 33.67 7.51
C GLN A 164 14.88 33.58 5.98
N GLY A 165 14.01 34.29 5.26
CA GLY A 165 13.96 34.27 3.79
C GLY A 165 13.10 33.16 3.17
N ALA A 166 12.46 32.31 3.97
CA ALA A 166 11.52 31.31 3.44
C ALA A 166 10.21 31.98 2.99
N ALA A 167 9.97 32.02 1.68
CA ALA A 167 8.71 32.50 1.11
C ALA A 167 7.55 31.54 1.45
N GLY A 168 6.43 32.10 1.89
CA GLY A 168 5.20 31.34 2.08
C GLY A 168 4.60 30.91 0.74
N THR A 169 3.91 29.77 0.75
CA THR A 169 2.98 29.40 -0.32
C THR A 169 1.78 30.35 -0.32
N PHE A 170 0.99 30.35 -1.40
CA PHE A 170 -0.27 31.11 -1.48
C PHE A 170 -1.23 30.81 -0.32
N LYS A 171 -1.17 29.62 0.28
CA LYS A 171 -1.99 29.22 1.44
C LYS A 171 -1.40 29.64 2.79
N GLY A 172 -0.37 30.47 2.82
CA GLY A 172 0.27 30.95 4.06
C GLY A 172 1.06 29.87 4.83
N THR A 173 1.34 28.74 4.20
CA THR A 173 2.17 27.65 4.76
C THR A 173 3.53 27.60 4.06
N TRP A 174 4.48 26.81 4.56
CA TRP A 174 5.73 26.51 3.85
C TRP A 174 5.68 25.08 3.31
N GLY A 175 6.24 24.86 2.12
CA GLY A 175 6.13 23.56 1.48
C GLY A 175 6.52 23.55 0.01
N HIS A 176 6.34 22.39 -0.60
CA HIS A 176 6.46 22.19 -2.04
C HIS A 176 5.07 22.13 -2.68
N HIS A 177 4.98 22.43 -3.96
CA HIS A 177 3.73 22.44 -4.72
C HIS A 177 3.82 21.49 -5.94
N PRO A 178 3.95 20.17 -5.74
CA PRO A 178 3.92 19.21 -6.83
C PRO A 178 2.56 19.20 -7.55
N LEU A 179 2.60 19.07 -8.88
CA LEU A 179 1.46 18.68 -9.70
C LEU A 179 1.28 17.17 -9.61
N GLY A 180 0.15 16.74 -9.07
CA GLY A 180 -0.26 15.34 -9.05
C GLY A 180 -1.20 15.02 -10.22
N ALA A 181 -1.22 13.73 -10.60
CA ALA A 181 -2.15 13.19 -11.57
C ALA A 181 -2.80 11.93 -10.98
N TRP A 182 -4.12 11.94 -10.84
CA TRP A 182 -4.91 10.84 -10.29
C TRP A 182 -5.87 10.31 -11.34
N VAL A 183 -6.05 9.00 -11.42
CA VAL A 183 -7.02 8.44 -12.37
C VAL A 183 -8.41 8.48 -11.74
N ALA A 184 -9.22 9.43 -12.18
CA ALA A 184 -10.55 9.68 -11.62
C ALA A 184 -11.48 8.46 -11.72
N ASN A 185 -11.27 7.60 -12.73
CA ASN A 185 -12.04 6.37 -12.91
C ASN A 185 -11.96 5.44 -11.69
N THR A 186 -10.79 5.33 -11.05
CA THR A 186 -10.58 4.40 -9.93
C THR A 186 -10.93 5.00 -8.58
N ARG A 187 -11.28 6.29 -8.52
CA ARG A 187 -11.47 7.06 -7.28
C ARG A 187 -10.23 7.00 -6.37
N GLU A 188 -9.05 6.87 -6.98
CA GLU A 188 -7.75 7.02 -6.32
C GLU A 188 -7.37 8.50 -6.18
#